data_AF-A0A094APQ1-F1
#
_entry.id   AF-A0A094APQ1-F1
#
_cell.length_a   1.000
_cell.length_b   1.000
_cell.length_c   1.000
_cell.angle_alpha   90.00
_cell.angle_beta   90.00
_cell.angle_gamma   90.00
#
_symmetry.space_group_name_H-M   'P 1'
#
loop_
_entity.id
_entity.type
_entity.pdbx_description
1 polymer ?
#
loop_
_entity_poly.entity_id
_entity_poly.type
_entity_poly.pdbx_seq_one_letter_code
_entity_poly.pdbx_strand_id
1 'polypeptide(L)'
;MLPRSLLFLCSIASALATGACTDGIYYPPVGKSFVTVDAIVGLPYNVTTPAGIAAMVPFVSGNVTGQFNGRLIPNLSAETERLLDSKNGTYSSVESIWIFENDKGDRILADLKGLTTYSASALHGFGTARLSTEAEGFYWVNWELFLVEWQGTFNTGTPKFEFFQITTGGRKDGQPIPA
;
A
#
# COMPACT_ATOMS: atom_id res chain seq x y z
N MET A 1 20.29 -32.86 -30.48
CA MET A 1 18.88 -32.92 -30.03
C MET A 1 18.89 -32.71 -28.52
N LEU A 2 18.40 -31.56 -28.02
CA LEU A 2 18.36 -31.30 -26.58
C LEU A 2 17.20 -32.08 -25.93
N PRO A 3 17.39 -32.71 -24.77
CA PRO A 3 16.28 -33.30 -24.03
C PRO A 3 15.46 -32.17 -23.41
N ARG A 4 14.15 -32.18 -23.70
CA ARG A 4 13.14 -31.32 -23.06
C ARG A 4 13.10 -31.64 -21.57
N SER A 5 13.65 -30.75 -20.75
CA SER A 5 13.44 -30.73 -19.31
C SER A 5 11.94 -30.54 -19.06
N LEU A 6 11.29 -31.59 -18.57
CA LEU A 6 9.89 -31.59 -18.16
C LEU A 6 9.78 -30.79 -16.85
N LEU A 7 9.58 -29.47 -16.96
CA LEU A 7 9.20 -28.62 -15.83
C LEU A 7 7.76 -28.97 -15.44
N PHE A 8 7.60 -29.84 -14.44
CA PHE A 8 6.33 -30.00 -13.76
C PHE A 8 6.00 -28.71 -13.01
N LEU A 9 5.21 -27.85 -13.63
CA LEU A 9 4.54 -26.73 -12.97
C LEU A 9 3.53 -27.32 -11.98
N CYS A 10 3.88 -27.41 -10.70
CA CYS A 10 2.89 -27.64 -9.66
C CYS A 10 1.96 -26.42 -9.64
N SER A 11 0.68 -26.63 -9.97
CA SER A 11 -0.31 -25.57 -9.77
C SER A 11 -0.45 -25.32 -8.27
N ILE A 12 -0.55 -24.05 -7.88
CA ILE A 12 -0.81 -23.67 -6.47
C ILE A 12 -2.15 -24.25 -6.01
N ALA A 13 -3.10 -24.43 -6.93
CA ALA A 13 -4.40 -25.06 -6.70
C ALA A 13 -4.32 -26.55 -6.31
N SER A 14 -3.20 -27.24 -6.60
CA SER A 14 -2.97 -28.63 -6.22
C SER A 14 -2.20 -28.81 -4.90
N ALA A 15 -1.76 -27.72 -4.26
CA ALA A 15 -1.14 -27.76 -2.94
C ALA A 15 -2.23 -27.71 -1.86
N LEU A 16 -2.77 -28.87 -1.50
CA LEU A 16 -3.71 -29.00 -0.39
C LEU A 16 -2.93 -28.94 0.92
N ALA A 17 -3.21 -27.93 1.75
CA ALA A 17 -2.78 -27.93 3.14
C ALA A 17 -3.45 -29.12 3.86
N THR A 18 -2.66 -30.04 4.40
CA THR A 18 -3.13 -31.26 5.08
C THR A 18 -3.43 -31.03 6.58
N GLY A 19 -3.82 -29.80 6.97
CA GLY A 19 -4.08 -29.43 8.38
C GLY A 19 -5.57 -29.51 8.75
N ALA A 20 -5.86 -29.93 9.99
CA ALA A 20 -7.22 -30.02 10.53
C ALA A 20 -7.87 -28.62 10.68
N CYS A 21 -9.05 -28.45 10.08
CA CYS A 21 -9.78 -27.17 9.96
C CYS A 21 -10.59 -26.77 11.22
N THR A 22 -10.07 -26.93 12.43
CA THR A 22 -10.84 -26.59 13.66
C THR A 22 -10.42 -25.26 14.29
N ASP A 23 -9.19 -24.84 14.06
CA ASP A 23 -8.65 -23.50 14.32
C ASP A 23 -8.01 -23.06 13.00
N GLY A 24 -8.17 -21.81 12.55
CA GLY A 24 -7.76 -21.40 11.20
C GLY A 24 -6.41 -21.98 10.74
N ILE A 25 -6.31 -22.40 9.47
CA ILE A 25 -5.14 -23.12 8.90
C ILE A 25 -3.83 -22.31 9.06
N TYR A 26 -3.93 -21.00 9.28
CA TYR A 26 -2.80 -20.08 9.42
C TYR A 26 -2.97 -19.19 10.66
N TYR A 27 -1.85 -18.83 11.30
CA TYR A 27 -1.82 -17.82 12.35
C TYR A 27 -2.28 -16.45 11.83
N PRO A 28 -2.90 -15.61 12.67
CA PRO A 28 -3.24 -14.23 12.29
C PRO A 28 -2.03 -13.45 11.79
N PRO A 29 -2.19 -12.58 10.78
CA PRO A 29 -1.11 -11.72 10.33
C PRO A 29 -0.70 -10.73 11.43
N VAL A 30 0.61 -10.56 11.64
CA VAL A 30 1.16 -9.62 12.63
C VAL A 30 1.70 -8.41 11.91
N GLY A 31 1.05 -7.27 12.13
CA GLY A 31 1.46 -5.98 11.60
C GLY A 31 2.49 -5.28 12.50
N LYS A 32 3.46 -4.60 11.90
CA LYS A 32 4.39 -3.70 12.59
C LYS A 32 4.47 -2.37 11.84
N SER A 33 4.49 -1.25 12.57
CA SER A 33 4.74 0.07 11.99
C SER A 33 6.04 0.06 11.18
N PHE A 34 5.95 0.53 9.93
CA PHE A 34 7.04 0.58 8.97
C PHE A 34 7.54 2.02 8.80
N VAL A 35 6.71 2.88 8.21
CA VAL A 35 6.98 4.32 8.10
C VAL A 35 5.70 5.11 8.29
N THR A 36 5.84 6.31 8.84
CA THR A 36 4.82 7.34 8.87
C THR A 36 5.16 8.42 7.86
N VAL A 37 4.12 9.02 7.26
CA VAL A 37 4.27 10.09 6.27
C VAL A 37 3.35 11.24 6.63
N ASP A 38 3.96 12.38 6.92
CA ASP A 38 3.26 13.66 7.05
C ASP A 38 3.29 14.36 5.69
N ALA A 39 2.20 14.25 4.94
CA ALA A 39 2.12 14.73 3.57
C ALA A 39 1.52 16.14 3.46
N ILE A 40 1.85 16.83 2.38
CA ILE A 40 1.17 18.04 1.92
C ILE A 40 0.70 17.78 0.48
N VAL A 41 -0.58 17.97 0.24
CA VAL A 41 -1.21 17.77 -1.07
C VAL A 41 -1.57 19.09 -1.73
N GLY A 42 -1.60 19.07 -3.06
CA GLY A 42 -2.03 20.20 -3.88
C GLY A 42 -3.53 20.25 -4.08
N LEU A 43 -3.97 21.13 -4.98
CA LEU A 43 -5.37 21.20 -5.37
C LEU A 43 -5.75 20.00 -6.25
N PRO A 44 -6.96 19.45 -6.09
CA PRO A 44 -7.45 18.35 -6.92
C PRO A 44 -7.77 18.81 -8.34
N TYR A 45 -7.44 17.97 -9.32
CA TYR A 45 -7.90 18.08 -10.70
C TYR A 45 -9.08 17.12 -10.91
N ASN A 46 -10.28 17.69 -11.00
CA ASN A 46 -11.53 16.91 -11.08
C ASN A 46 -11.94 16.65 -12.53
N VAL A 47 -12.44 15.43 -12.79
CA VAL A 47 -13.03 15.02 -14.05
C VAL A 47 -14.34 14.30 -13.77
N THR A 48 -15.40 14.67 -14.50
CA THR A 48 -16.67 13.95 -14.48
C THR A 48 -16.60 12.78 -15.46
N THR A 49 -16.87 11.58 -14.97
CA THR A 49 -16.94 10.34 -15.75
C THR A 49 -18.36 9.77 -15.75
N PRO A 50 -18.70 8.82 -16.63
CA PRO A 50 -19.99 8.12 -16.56
C PRO A 50 -20.22 7.38 -15.23
N ALA A 51 -19.16 7.07 -14.49
CA ALA A 51 -19.20 6.38 -13.19
C ALA A 51 -19.16 7.34 -11.99
N GLY A 52 -19.26 8.66 -12.21
CA GLY A 52 -19.17 9.68 -11.16
C GLY A 52 -17.92 10.55 -11.26
N ILE A 53 -17.57 11.23 -10.17
CA ILE A 53 -16.42 12.16 -10.12
C ILE A 53 -15.14 11.37 -9.82
N ALA A 54 -14.11 11.62 -10.62
CA ALA A 54 -12.74 11.24 -10.33
C ALA A 54 -11.90 12.50 -10.09
N ALA A 55 -11.01 12.46 -9.09
CA ALA A 55 -10.11 13.54 -8.75
C ALA A 55 -8.68 13.01 -8.75
N MET A 56 -7.75 13.74 -9.37
CA MET A 56 -6.31 13.48 -9.22
C MET A 56 -5.69 14.55 -8.34
N VAL A 57 -4.97 14.15 -7.30
CA VAL A 57 -4.38 15.06 -6.31
C VAL A 57 -2.87 14.87 -6.26
N PRO A 58 -2.07 15.89 -6.60
CA PRO A 58 -0.62 15.78 -6.53
C PRO A 58 -0.11 15.92 -5.09
N PHE A 59 0.93 15.17 -4.74
CA PHE A 59 1.69 15.43 -3.51
C PHE A 59 2.73 16.53 -3.75
N VAL A 60 2.67 17.56 -2.92
CA VAL A 60 3.58 18.72 -2.95
C VAL A 60 4.81 18.46 -2.08
N SER A 61 4.66 17.71 -1.00
CA SER A 61 5.78 17.23 -0.18
C SER A 61 5.29 16.10 0.73
N GLY A 62 6.22 15.42 1.40
CA GLY A 62 5.89 14.60 2.55
C GLY A 62 7.15 14.22 3.31
N ASN A 63 7.14 14.35 4.63
CA ASN A 63 8.24 13.91 5.48
C ASN A 63 8.01 12.44 5.86
N VAL A 64 9.04 11.59 5.71
CA VAL A 64 8.96 10.16 6.00
C VAL A 64 9.80 9.87 7.24
N THR A 65 9.22 9.18 8.22
CA THR A 65 9.94 8.75 9.43
C THR A 65 9.59 7.31 9.82
N GLY A 66 10.55 6.55 10.34
CA GLY A 66 10.33 5.16 10.75
C GLY A 66 11.53 4.26 10.46
N GLN A 67 11.29 3.12 9.80
CA GLN A 67 12.36 2.20 9.35
C GLN A 67 13.41 2.87 8.47
N PHE A 68 13.02 3.94 7.77
CA PHE A 68 13.93 4.91 7.19
C PHE A 68 13.36 6.31 7.36
N ASN A 69 14.26 7.29 7.38
CA ASN A 69 13.89 8.70 7.29
C ASN A 69 14.13 9.20 5.87
N GLY A 70 13.34 10.18 5.45
CA GLY A 70 13.45 10.76 4.14
C GLY A 70 12.23 11.58 3.76
N ARG A 71 11.90 11.56 2.47
CA ARG A 71 10.83 12.39 1.91
C ARG A 71 10.09 11.72 0.76
N LEU A 72 8.89 12.22 0.48
CA LEU A 72 8.24 12.03 -0.80
C LEU A 72 8.85 12.92 -1.87
N ILE A 73 9.09 12.36 -3.05
CA ILE A 73 9.47 13.17 -4.21
C ILE A 73 8.21 13.85 -4.77
N PRO A 74 8.19 15.20 -4.78
CA PRO A 74 7.04 15.95 -5.27
C PRO A 74 6.89 15.82 -6.79
N ASN A 75 5.68 16.02 -7.30
CA ASN A 75 5.33 15.97 -8.73
C ASN A 75 5.55 14.61 -9.44
N LEU A 76 6.10 13.61 -8.74
CA LEU A 76 6.09 12.21 -9.17
C LEU A 76 5.08 11.38 -8.38
N SER A 77 4.70 11.86 -7.20
CA SER A 77 3.73 11.20 -6.34
C SER A 77 2.36 11.86 -6.48
N ALA A 78 1.32 11.06 -6.69
CA ALA A 78 -0.06 11.54 -6.82
C ALA A 78 -1.07 10.44 -6.45
N GLU A 79 -2.25 10.85 -6.00
CA GLU A 79 -3.40 9.96 -5.83
C GLU A 79 -4.47 10.25 -6.88
N THR A 80 -5.25 9.22 -7.17
CA THR A 80 -6.51 9.29 -7.89
C THR A 80 -7.60 8.76 -6.98
N GLU A 81 -8.53 9.63 -6.61
CA GLU A 81 -9.74 9.26 -5.88
C GLU A 81 -10.92 9.17 -6.83
N ARG A 82 -11.80 8.18 -6.62
CA ARG A 82 -13.08 8.06 -7.33
C ARG A 82 -14.19 7.95 -6.33
N LEU A 83 -15.13 8.89 -6.35
CA LEU A 83 -16.30 8.83 -5.48
C LEU A 83 -17.13 7.59 -5.81
N LEU A 84 -17.48 6.84 -4.78
CA LEU A 84 -18.36 5.67 -4.88
C LEU A 84 -19.78 6.11 -4.55
N ASP A 85 -20.70 5.87 -5.47
CA ASP A 85 -22.13 6.06 -5.21
C ASP A 85 -22.58 5.08 -4.13
N SER A 86 -22.89 5.61 -2.94
CA SER A 86 -23.38 4.82 -1.82
C SER A 86 -24.62 5.47 -1.20
N LYS A 87 -25.59 4.63 -0.84
CA LYS A 87 -26.84 5.06 -0.20
C LYS A 87 -26.66 5.47 1.26
N ASN A 88 -25.56 5.03 1.90
CA ASN A 88 -25.39 5.07 3.37
C ASN A 88 -24.13 5.83 3.84
N GLY A 89 -23.49 6.61 2.96
CA GLY A 89 -22.31 7.41 3.31
C GLY A 89 -21.55 7.87 2.08
N THR A 90 -20.60 8.78 2.26
CA THR A 90 -19.66 9.15 1.19
C THR A 90 -18.42 8.28 1.34
N TYR A 91 -18.02 7.65 0.23
CA TYR A 91 -16.83 6.83 0.14
C TYR A 91 -16.09 7.17 -1.14
N SER A 92 -14.77 6.98 -1.16
CA SER A 92 -13.99 7.00 -2.39
C SER A 92 -13.08 5.79 -2.46
N SER A 93 -12.85 5.28 -3.67
CA SER A 93 -11.72 4.39 -3.91
C SER A 93 -10.49 5.23 -4.22
N VAL A 94 -9.34 4.81 -3.70
CA VAL A 94 -8.06 5.50 -3.85
C VAL A 94 -7.08 4.57 -4.55
N GLU A 95 -6.41 5.09 -5.56
CA GLU A 95 -5.20 4.51 -6.15
C GLU A 95 -4.11 5.56 -6.13
N SER A 96 -2.90 5.24 -5.68
CA SER A 96 -1.85 6.24 -5.54
C SER A 96 -0.45 5.69 -5.80
N ILE A 97 0.36 6.49 -6.48
CA ILE A 97 1.76 6.17 -6.78
C ILE A 97 2.65 7.15 -6.02
N TRP A 98 3.59 6.61 -5.25
CA TRP A 98 4.46 7.35 -4.34
C TRP A 98 5.91 7.00 -4.62
N ILE A 99 6.79 8.00 -4.61
CA ILE A 99 8.24 7.79 -4.67
C ILE A 99 8.84 8.30 -3.37
N PHE A 100 9.24 7.38 -2.50
CA PHE A 100 10.04 7.68 -1.33
C PHE A 100 11.50 7.84 -1.72
N GLU A 101 12.18 8.82 -1.13
CA GLU A 101 13.63 9.00 -1.19
C GLU A 101 14.16 9.06 0.25
N ASN A 102 15.04 8.13 0.63
CA ASN A 102 15.63 8.13 1.97
C ASN A 102 16.81 9.13 2.07
N ASP A 103 17.36 9.31 3.27
CA ASP A 103 18.51 10.20 3.51
C ASP A 103 19.78 9.85 2.71
N LYS A 104 19.87 8.63 2.17
CA LYS A 104 20.98 8.17 1.32
C LYS A 104 20.73 8.42 -0.17
N GLY A 105 19.54 8.90 -0.54
CA GLY A 105 19.12 9.08 -1.93
C GLY A 105 18.57 7.82 -2.58
N ASP A 106 18.41 6.72 -1.84
CA ASP A 106 17.77 5.51 -2.36
C ASP A 106 16.28 5.77 -2.59
N ARG A 107 15.73 5.19 -3.66
CA ARG A 107 14.33 5.38 -4.03
C ARG A 107 13.52 4.11 -3.88
N ILE A 108 12.33 4.24 -3.32
CA ILE A 108 11.36 3.17 -3.14
C ILE A 108 10.04 3.64 -3.76
N LEU A 109 9.59 2.92 -4.79
CA LEU A 109 8.26 3.10 -5.35
C LEU A 109 7.26 2.42 -4.43
N ALA A 110 6.15 3.10 -4.13
CA ALA A 110 4.99 2.50 -3.49
C ALA A 110 3.74 2.71 -4.36
N ASP A 111 3.07 1.60 -4.69
CA ASP A 111 1.77 1.56 -5.37
C ASP A 111 0.70 1.19 -4.35
N LEU A 112 -0.20 2.13 -4.08
CA LEU A 112 -1.19 2.08 -3.02
C LEU A 112 -2.59 1.92 -3.61
N LYS A 113 -3.42 1.11 -2.95
CA LYS A 113 -4.85 1.03 -3.22
C LYS A 113 -5.65 0.92 -1.94
N GLY A 114 -6.80 1.57 -1.89
CA GLY A 114 -7.73 1.36 -0.78
C GLY A 114 -8.99 2.20 -0.86
N LEU A 115 -9.56 2.50 0.30
CA LEU A 115 -10.86 3.14 0.42
C LEU A 115 -10.82 4.22 1.50
N THR A 116 -11.32 5.41 1.15
CA THR A 116 -11.53 6.52 2.08
C THR A 116 -13.00 6.58 2.48
N THR A 117 -13.22 6.77 3.77
CA THR A 117 -14.52 7.03 4.39
C THR A 117 -14.55 8.47 4.88
N TYR A 118 -15.69 9.15 4.76
CA TYR A 118 -15.84 10.55 5.17
C TYR A 118 -16.92 10.68 6.24
N SER A 119 -16.59 11.35 7.34
CA SER A 119 -17.52 11.60 8.46
C SER A 119 -17.09 12.79 9.29
N ALA A 120 -18.03 13.58 9.81
CA ALA A 120 -17.78 14.66 10.77
C ALA A 120 -16.63 15.61 10.41
N SER A 121 -16.56 16.03 9.14
CA SER A 121 -15.50 16.87 8.59
C SER A 121 -14.08 16.28 8.58
N ALA A 122 -13.96 14.97 8.77
CA ALA A 122 -12.73 14.21 8.68
C ALA A 122 -12.85 13.12 7.60
N LEU A 123 -11.69 12.64 7.17
CA LEU A 123 -11.56 11.46 6.36
C LEU A 123 -10.65 10.45 7.06
N HIS A 124 -11.00 9.18 6.91
CA HIS A 124 -10.18 8.06 7.35
C HIS A 124 -10.22 6.99 6.28
N GLY A 125 -9.06 6.44 5.94
CA GLY A 125 -8.98 5.38 4.97
C GLY A 125 -7.96 4.31 5.31
N PHE A 126 -8.14 3.20 4.64
CA PHE A 126 -7.38 1.98 4.84
C PHE A 126 -7.17 1.30 3.50
N GLY A 127 -5.99 0.70 3.32
CA GLY A 127 -5.62 0.08 2.07
C GLY A 127 -4.38 -0.80 2.18
N THR A 128 -3.85 -1.15 1.01
CA THR A 128 -2.62 -1.91 0.85
C THR A 128 -1.62 -1.10 0.05
N ALA A 129 -0.34 -1.41 0.24
CA ALA A 129 0.75 -0.87 -0.54
C ALA A 129 1.67 -1.99 -1.02
N ARG A 130 2.09 -1.90 -2.28
CA ARG A 130 3.18 -2.70 -2.82
C ARG A 130 4.39 -1.82 -3.00
N LEU A 131 5.50 -2.20 -2.36
CA LEU A 131 6.75 -1.46 -2.45
C LEU A 131 7.70 -2.13 -3.43
N SER A 132 8.50 -1.34 -4.13
CA SER A 132 9.59 -1.84 -4.96
C SER A 132 10.80 -0.92 -5.00
N THR A 133 11.99 -1.52 -5.08
CA THR A 133 13.27 -0.80 -5.06
C THR A 133 14.43 -1.66 -5.56
N GLU A 134 15.46 -1.01 -6.08
CA GLU A 134 16.77 -1.62 -6.38
C GLU A 134 17.79 -1.39 -5.24
N ALA A 135 17.42 -0.64 -4.20
CA ALA A 135 18.32 -0.35 -3.09
C ALA A 135 18.62 -1.61 -2.28
N GLU A 136 19.89 -2.03 -2.26
CA GLU A 136 20.33 -3.31 -1.67
C GLU A 136 19.87 -3.48 -0.21
N GLY A 137 19.98 -2.41 0.59
CA GLY A 137 19.57 -2.42 2.01
C GLY A 137 18.06 -2.54 2.24
N PHE A 138 17.25 -2.25 1.22
CA PHE A 138 15.79 -2.33 1.27
C PHE A 138 15.21 -3.35 0.29
N TYR A 139 16.06 -4.15 -0.37
CA TYR A 139 15.59 -5.05 -1.43
C TYR A 139 14.49 -5.99 -0.95
N TRP A 140 14.45 -6.27 0.36
CA TRP A 140 13.44 -7.06 1.01
C TRP A 140 12.01 -6.53 0.90
N VAL A 141 11.80 -5.23 0.74
CA VAL A 141 10.44 -4.67 0.62
C VAL A 141 9.74 -5.12 -0.67
N ASN A 142 10.48 -5.57 -1.69
CA ASN A 142 9.94 -6.04 -2.98
C ASN A 142 9.02 -7.26 -2.86
N TRP A 143 9.10 -8.02 -1.76
CA TRP A 143 8.35 -9.27 -1.57
C TRP A 143 7.51 -9.29 -0.29
N GLU A 144 7.49 -8.21 0.47
CA GLU A 144 6.65 -8.08 1.66
C GLU A 144 5.28 -7.49 1.32
N LEU A 145 4.32 -7.67 2.24
CA LEU A 145 3.00 -7.06 2.15
C LEU A 145 2.92 -5.88 3.12
N PHE A 146 2.38 -4.76 2.64
CA PHE A 146 2.15 -3.58 3.46
C PHE A 146 0.68 -3.21 3.48
N LEU A 147 0.19 -2.84 4.67
CA LEU A 147 -1.04 -2.11 4.86
C LEU A 147 -0.72 -0.62 4.97
N VAL A 148 -1.69 0.23 4.66
CA VAL A 148 -1.57 1.66 4.87
C VAL A 148 -2.88 2.20 5.44
N GLU A 149 -2.76 2.98 6.51
CA GLU A 149 -3.84 3.75 7.10
C GLU A 149 -3.58 5.23 6.88
N TRP A 150 -4.64 6.00 6.70
CA TRP A 150 -4.51 7.43 6.54
C TRP A 150 -5.69 8.20 7.11
N GLN A 151 -5.40 9.41 7.55
CA GLN A 151 -6.40 10.33 8.05
C GLN A 151 -6.13 11.76 7.57
N GLY A 152 -7.19 12.54 7.50
CA GLY A 152 -7.12 13.94 7.14
C GLY A 152 -8.32 14.72 7.67
N THR A 153 -8.15 16.03 7.75
CA THR A 153 -9.26 16.96 8.00
C THR A 153 -9.51 17.75 6.73
N PHE A 154 -10.78 18.00 6.40
CA PHE A 154 -11.10 18.78 5.21
C PHE A 154 -10.40 20.15 5.22
N ASN A 155 -10.01 20.60 4.02
CA ASN A 155 -9.44 21.93 3.75
C ASN A 155 -8.06 22.23 4.35
N THR A 156 -7.40 21.25 4.98
CA THR A 156 -6.03 21.44 5.52
C THR A 156 -4.95 21.15 4.49
N GLY A 157 -5.19 20.19 3.59
CA GLY A 157 -4.20 19.72 2.64
C GLY A 157 -3.02 18.98 3.30
N THR A 158 -3.17 18.54 4.56
CA THR A 158 -2.10 17.89 5.34
C THR A 158 -2.50 16.51 5.86
N PRO A 159 -2.75 15.53 4.97
CA PRO A 159 -3.08 14.16 5.39
C PRO A 159 -1.86 13.47 6.03
N LYS A 160 -2.14 12.57 6.97
CA LYS A 160 -1.14 11.74 7.65
C LYS A 160 -1.36 10.28 7.28
N PHE A 161 -0.28 9.54 7.06
CA PHE A 161 -0.30 8.14 6.68
C PHE A 161 0.61 7.32 7.60
N GLU A 162 0.23 6.08 7.85
CA GLU A 162 1.09 5.08 8.45
C GLU A 162 1.06 3.79 7.63
N PHE A 163 2.25 3.32 7.27
CA PHE A 163 2.45 2.05 6.60
C PHE A 163 2.79 1.00 7.65
N PHE A 164 2.18 -0.18 7.53
CA PHE A 164 2.44 -1.33 8.39
C PHE A 164 2.96 -2.49 7.55
N GLN A 165 4.09 -3.07 7.92
CA GLN A 165 4.57 -4.32 7.35
C GLN A 165 3.83 -5.50 7.99
N ILE A 166 3.34 -6.43 7.18
CA ILE A 166 2.85 -7.73 7.66
C ILE A 166 4.03 -8.69 7.79
N THR A 167 4.53 -8.83 9.02
CA THR A 167 5.77 -9.58 9.35
C THR A 167 5.63 -11.10 9.25
N THR A 168 4.40 -11.60 9.21
CA THR A 168 4.05 -13.01 9.03
C THR A 168 3.51 -13.31 7.63
N GLY A 169 3.59 -12.33 6.71
CA GLY A 169 3.21 -12.45 5.30
C GLY A 169 4.29 -13.17 4.47
N GLY A 170 3.96 -13.50 3.22
CA GLY A 170 4.76 -14.35 2.31
C GLY A 170 6.27 -14.18 2.40
N ARG A 171 6.98 -15.28 2.68
CA ARG A 171 8.44 -15.32 2.74
C ARG A 171 9.04 -15.79 1.42
N LYS A 172 10.20 -15.22 1.08
CA LYS A 172 11.02 -15.53 -0.10
C LYS A 172 11.49 -17.00 -0.17
N ASP A 173 11.55 -17.68 0.97
CA ASP A 173 12.35 -18.90 1.15
C ASP A 173 11.54 -20.14 1.53
N GLY A 174 10.21 -20.06 1.55
CA GLY A 174 9.35 -21.17 1.98
C GLY A 174 9.56 -21.57 3.44
N GLN A 175 10.26 -20.75 4.24
CA GLN A 175 10.43 -21.01 5.66
C GLN A 175 9.09 -20.83 6.37
N PRO A 176 8.83 -21.61 7.44
CA PRO A 176 7.63 -21.48 8.24
C PRO A 176 7.43 -20.04 8.70
N ILE A 177 6.18 -19.58 8.64
CA ILE A 177 5.75 -18.34 9.28
C ILE A 177 5.92 -18.54 10.79
N PRO A 178 6.82 -17.81 11.49
CA PRO A 178 6.94 -17.88 12.92
C PRO A 178 5.64 -17.36 13.54
N ALA A 179 5.18 -18.07 14.58
CA ALA A 179 4.06 -17.65 15.41
C ALA A 179 4.41 -16.38 16.21
#